data_AF-A0A3D5ML52-F1
#
_entry.id   AF-A0A3D5ML52-F1
#
_cell.length_a   1.000
_cell.length_b   1.000
_cell.length_c   1.000
_cell.angle_alpha   90.00
_cell.angle_beta   90.00
_cell.angle_gamma   90.00
#
_symmetry.space_group_name_H-M   'P 1'
#
loop_
_entity.id
_entity.type
_entity.pdbx_description
1 polymer ?
#
loop_
_entity_poly.entity_id
_entity_poly.type
_entity_poly.pdbx_seq_one_letter_code
_entity_poly.pdbx_strand_id
1 'polypeptide(L)' 'RGLTLRNPASGRGAQIAVVEAGSSAAAAGFEAGDVVVQANGAEIVDMKDLAQRLQAAGEAVVPIIVLRDHERVEIDLPV' A
#
# COMPACT_ATOMS: atom_id res chain seq x y z
N ARG A 1 4.06 5.61 -8.58
CA ARG A 1 3.96 4.22 -8.06
C ARG A 1 2.84 3.40 -8.70
N GLY A 2 1.89 4.02 -9.41
CA GLY A 2 0.81 3.28 -10.08
C GLY A 2 -0.26 2.73 -9.14
N LEU A 3 -0.46 3.36 -7.99
CA LEU A 3 -1.50 3.00 -7.02
C LEU A 3 -2.55 4.10 -6.99
N THR A 4 -3.81 3.71 -7.21
CA THR A 4 -4.95 4.56 -6.85
C THR A 4 -5.46 4.11 -5.50
N LEU A 5 -5.50 5.01 -4.52
CA LEU A 5 -5.89 4.72 -3.14
C LEU A 5 -7.26 5.32 -2.82
N ARG A 6 -7.97 4.66 -1.89
CA ARG A 6 -9.17 5.20 -1.24
C ARG A 6 -9.18 4.81 0.24
N ASN A 7 -9.97 5.52 1.02
CA ASN A 7 -10.21 5.12 2.41
C ASN A 7 -11.20 3.92 2.44
N PRO A 8 -10.87 2.82 3.14
CA PRO A 8 -11.75 1.66 3.26
C PRO A 8 -12.95 1.96 4.17
N ALA A 9 -14.05 1.25 3.96
CA ALA A 9 -15.27 1.37 4.79
C ALA A 9 -15.04 0.95 6.26
N SER A 10 -14.02 0.12 6.54
CA SER A 10 -13.61 -0.28 7.89
C SER A 10 -12.98 0.86 8.71
N GLY A 11 -12.68 2.00 8.07
CA GLY A 11 -12.19 3.22 8.74
C GLY A 11 -10.71 3.21 9.14
N ARG A 12 -9.94 2.17 8.79
CA ARG A 12 -8.49 2.10 9.04
C ARG A 12 -7.74 1.53 7.84
N GLY A 13 -6.59 2.11 7.54
CA GLY A 13 -5.71 1.71 6.45
C GLY A 13 -6.01 2.45 5.14
N ALA A 14 -5.32 2.04 4.09
CA ALA A 14 -5.48 2.59 2.74
C ALA A 14 -5.83 1.47 1.77
N GLN A 15 -7.02 1.52 1.17
CA GLN A 15 -7.43 0.51 0.20
C GLN A 15 -6.90 0.84 -1.19
N ILE A 16 -6.30 -0.15 -1.84
CA ILE A 16 -5.87 -0.09 -3.23
C ILE A 16 -7.11 -0.28 -4.10
N ALA A 17 -7.50 0.78 -4.81
CA ALA A 17 -8.61 0.76 -5.74
C ALA A 17 -8.18 0.26 -7.12
N VAL A 18 -6.99 0.66 -7.57
CA VAL A 18 -6.43 0.29 -8.88
C VAL A 18 -4.91 0.14 -8.75
N VAL A 19 -4.38 -0.88 -9.43
CA VAL A 19 -2.95 -1.05 -9.68
C VAL A 19 -2.72 -0.86 -11.17
N GLU A 20 -1.91 0.13 -11.53
CA GLU A 20 -1.55 0.40 -12.93
C GLU A 20 -0.65 -0.72 -13.46
N ALA A 21 -1.00 -1.29 -14.62
CA ALA A 21 -0.21 -2.32 -15.26
C ALA A 21 1.19 -1.79 -15.64
N GLY A 22 2.22 -2.59 -15.36
CA GLY A 22 3.63 -2.21 -15.61
C GLY A 22 4.22 -1.25 -14.56
N SER A 23 3.48 -0.91 -13.50
CA SER A 23 4.00 -0.11 -12.38
C SER A 23 4.89 -0.92 -11.43
N SER A 24 5.67 -0.25 -10.58
CA SER A 24 6.44 -0.91 -9.52
C SER A 24 5.54 -1.66 -8.53
N ALA A 25 4.32 -1.15 -8.28
CA ALA A 25 3.34 -1.83 -7.46
C ALA A 25 2.82 -3.12 -8.13
N ALA A 26 2.55 -3.10 -9.43
CA ALA A 26 2.18 -4.32 -10.16
C ALA A 26 3.31 -5.36 -10.11
N ALA A 27 4.57 -4.93 -10.31
CA ALA A 27 5.73 -5.82 -10.26
C ALA A 27 5.98 -6.41 -8.85
N ALA A 28 5.65 -5.65 -7.80
CA ALA A 28 5.72 -6.10 -6.41
C ALA A 28 4.59 -7.07 -6.03
N GLY A 29 3.53 -7.17 -6.83
CA GLY A 29 2.40 -8.09 -6.58
C GLY A 29 1.25 -7.49 -5.77
N PHE A 30 1.10 -6.16 -5.78
CA PHE A 30 -0.11 -5.52 -5.25
C PHE A 30 -1.32 -5.83 -6.11
N GLU A 31 -2.48 -5.94 -5.46
CA GLU A 31 -3.75 -6.24 -6.10
C GLU A 31 -4.82 -5.20 -5.72
N ALA A 32 -5.79 -5.01 -6.61
CA ALA A 32 -6.95 -4.19 -6.29
C ALA A 32 -7.80 -4.90 -5.23
N GLY A 33 -8.16 -4.18 -4.17
CA GLY A 33 -8.85 -4.73 -3.02
C GLY A 33 -7.99 -4.80 -1.77
N ASP A 34 -6.66 -4.89 -1.93
CA ASP A 34 -5.70 -4.86 -0.82
C ASP A 34 -5.93 -3.65 0.09
N VAL A 35 -5.89 -3.87 1.40
CA VAL A 35 -5.92 -2.79 2.38
C VAL A 35 -4.57 -2.69 3.06
N VAL A 36 -3.82 -1.64 2.77
CA VAL A 36 -2.55 -1.35 3.43
C VAL A 36 -2.80 -0.99 4.89
N VAL A 37 -2.16 -1.72 5.79
CA VAL A 37 -2.28 -1.54 7.24
C VAL A 37 -0.95 -1.15 7.90
N GLN A 38 0.18 -1.42 7.24
CA GLN A 38 1.50 -1.02 7.73
C GLN A 38 2.40 -0.64 6.55
N ALA A 39 3.26 0.35 6.74
CA ALA A 39 4.33 0.69 5.80
C ALA A 39 5.60 1.04 6.59
N ASN A 40 6.73 0.45 6.20
CA ASN A 40 8.03 0.66 6.86
C ASN A 40 7.97 0.49 8.39
N GLY A 41 7.27 -0.55 8.86
CA GLY A 41 7.11 -0.83 10.28
C GLY A 41 6.11 0.08 11.02
N ALA A 42 5.49 1.06 10.36
CA ALA A 42 4.52 1.96 10.98
C ALA A 42 3.08 1.71 10.50
N GLU A 43 2.12 1.76 11.43
CA GLU A 43 0.70 1.57 11.11
C GLU A 43 0.18 2.68 10.20
N ILE A 44 -0.67 2.28 9.25
CA ILE A 44 -1.35 3.17 8.32
C ILE A 44 -2.78 3.36 8.77
N VAL A 45 -3.15 4.60 9.05
CA VAL A 45 -4.50 4.95 9.51
C VAL A 45 -5.43 5.31 8.36
N ASP A 46 -4.92 5.94 7.31
CA ASP A 46 -5.68 6.34 6.12
C ASP A 46 -4.80 6.43 4.86
N MET A 47 -5.42 6.73 3.71
CA MET A 47 -4.70 6.88 2.44
C MET A 47 -3.69 8.04 2.43
N LYS A 48 -3.92 9.08 3.24
CA LYS A 48 -3.09 10.29 3.27
C LYS A 48 -1.78 9.99 4.03
N ASP A 49 -1.87 9.28 5.14
CA ASP A 49 -0.72 8.81 5.92
C ASP A 49 0.19 7.92 5.07
N LEU A 50 -0.38 6.95 4.34
CA LEU A 50 0.39 6.13 3.42
C LEU A 50 1.10 6.97 2.35
N ALA A 51 0.40 7.92 1.72
CA ALA A 51 0.98 8.79 0.70
C ALA A 51 2.12 9.65 1.25
N GLN A 52 2.02 10.14 2.50
CA GLN A 52 3.08 10.92 3.15
C GLN A 52 4.31 10.05 3.46
N ARG A 53 4.10 8.82 3.94
CA ARG A 53 5.19 7.89 4.26
C ARG A 53 5.95 7.42 3.02
N LEU A 54 5.24 7.10 1.94
CA LEU A 54 5.87 6.75 0.66
C LEU A 54 6.66 7.92 0.07
N GLN A 55 6.19 9.16 0.23
CA GLN A 55 6.96 10.34 -0.16
C GLN A 55 8.22 10.50 0.69
N ALA A 56 8.13 10.27 2.01
CA ALA A 56 9.26 10.38 2.92
C ALA A 56 10.32 9.28 2.71
N ALA A 57 9.93 8.11 2.22
CA ALA A 57 10.84 6.99 1.96
C ALA A 57 11.75 7.20 0.73
N GLY A 58 11.43 8.14 -0.16
CA GLY A 58 12.26 8.46 -1.32
C GLY A 58 12.36 7.31 -2.33
N GLU A 59 13.59 6.87 -2.62
CA GLU A 59 13.93 5.79 -3.57
C GLU A 59 14.29 4.46 -2.87
N ALA A 60 13.85 4.29 -1.62
CA ALA A 60 14.10 3.06 -0.87
C ALA A 60 13.02 2.00 -1.17
N VAL A 61 13.38 0.72 -1.08
CA VAL A 61 12.39 -0.35 -0.98
C VAL A 61 11.67 -0.22 0.37
N VAL A 62 10.33 -0.16 0.34
CA VAL A 62 9.51 -0.04 1.54
C VAL A 62 8.73 -1.34 1.75
N PRO A 63 8.91 -2.02 2.90
CA PRO A 63 8.07 -3.16 3.25
C PRO A 63 6.67 -2.65 3.61
N ILE A 64 5.67 -3.22 2.95
CA ILE A 64 4.26 -2.89 3.11
C ILE A 64 3.54 -4.14 3.58
N ILE A 65 2.70 -4.01 4.63
CA ILE A 65 1.78 -5.08 5.01
C ILE A 65 0.38 -4.69 4.55
N VAL A 66 -0.20 -5.57 3.74
CA VAL A 66 -1.59 -5.46 3.26
C VAL A 66 -2.45 -6.54 3.87
N LEU A 67 -3.74 -6.26 3.99
CA LEU A 67 -4.78 -7.26 4.18
C LEU A 67 -5.34 -7.67 2.82
N ARG A 68 -5.16 -8.94 2.47
CA ARG A 68 -5.72 -9.60 1.27
C ARG A 68 -6.51 -10.81 1.74
N ASP A 69 -7.79 -10.89 1.42
CA ASP A 69 -8.69 -11.97 1.86
C ASP A 69 -8.67 -12.25 3.38
N HIS A 70 -8.50 -11.20 4.19
CA HIS A 70 -8.34 -11.23 5.66
C HIS A 70 -7.00 -11.76 6.18
N GLU A 71 -6.06 -12.06 5.30
CA GLU A 71 -4.69 -12.45 5.65
C GLU A 71 -3.73 -11.27 5.51
N ARG A 72 -2.69 -11.25 6.35
CA ARG A 72 -1.61 -10.27 6.23
C ARG A 72 -0.58 -10.77 5.23
N VAL A 73 -0.36 -9.99 4.19
CA VAL A 73 0.66 -10.25 3.17
C VAL A 73 1.69 -9.13 3.24
N GLU A 74 2.96 -9.50 3.35
CA GLU A 74 4.08 -8.57 3.28
C GLU A 74 4.57 -8.46 1.84
N ILE A 75 4.68 -7.23 1.35
CA ILE A 75 5.06 -6.90 -0.02
C ILE A 75 6.08 -5.78 0.01
N ASP A 76 7.22 -6.01 -0.63
CA ASP A 76 8.26 -5.00 -0.81
C ASP A 76 7.92 -4.11 -2.00
N LEU A 77 7.62 -2.83 -1.74
CA LEU A 77 7.36 -1.85 -2.78
C LEU A 77 8.67 -1.13 -3.13
N PRO A 78 9.18 -1.26 -4.37
CA PRO A 78 10.23 -0.37 -4.86
C PRO A 78 9.67 1.05 -5.00
N VAL A 79 10.10 1.90 -4.06
CA VAL A 79 9.97 3.36 -4.10
C VAL A 79 11.24 3.89 -4.79
#